data_AF-A0AAV8ZEW0-F1
#
_entry.id   AF-A0AAV8ZEW0-F1
#
_cell.length_a   1.000
_cell.length_b   1.000
_cell.length_c   1.000
_cell.angle_alpha   90.00
_cell.angle_beta   90.00
_cell.angle_gamma   90.00
#
_symmetry.space_group_name_H-M   'P 1'
#
loop_
_entity.id
_entity.type
_entity.pdbx_description
1 polymer ?
#
loop_
_entity_poly.entity_id
_entity_poly.type
_entity_poly.pdbx_seq_one_letter_code
_entity_poly.pdbx_strand_id
1 'polypeptide(L)'
;MSYLTESLKIEILMMIGYGDRARTQCEVVRLFREMHPDLPPLNQGTISKIGAQYREMGHVRKVPKENPITPARQLARDSNLNHKTVLKILKYEKKRPYKMQAVQELLEDDPDRRVEF
;
A
#
# COMPACT_ATOMS: atom_id res chain seq x y z
N MET A 1 -1.08 -5.74 7.24
CA MET A 1 -0.11 -6.21 6.21
C MET A 1 1.23 -5.47 6.40
N SER A 2 1.75 -5.41 7.64
CA SER A 2 2.79 -4.45 8.05
C SER A 2 4.21 -5.03 8.14
N TYR A 3 4.39 -6.35 8.18
CA TYR A 3 5.72 -6.95 8.31
C TYR A 3 6.43 -7.18 6.95
N LEU A 4 5.68 -7.24 5.85
CA LEU A 4 6.27 -7.56 4.55
C LEU A 4 6.91 -6.32 3.92
N THR A 5 8.21 -6.19 4.14
CA THR A 5 9.06 -5.14 3.58
C THR A 5 9.11 -5.22 2.05
N GLU A 6 9.59 -4.15 1.40
CA GLU A 6 9.79 -4.16 -0.06
C GLU A 6 10.78 -5.22 -0.51
N SER A 7 11.85 -5.46 0.27
CA SER A 7 12.85 -6.49 -0.02
C SER A 7 12.23 -7.89 -0.04
N LEU A 8 11.42 -8.24 0.96
CA LEU A 8 10.73 -9.54 0.99
C LEU A 8 9.75 -9.70 -0.18
N LYS A 9 9.08 -8.63 -0.60
CA LYS A 9 8.22 -8.69 -1.81
C LYS A 9 9.03 -8.91 -3.08
N ILE A 10 10.22 -8.31 -3.18
CA ILE A 10 11.13 -8.53 -4.32
C ILE A 10 11.63 -9.98 -4.32
N GLU A 11 11.99 -10.52 -3.15
CA GLU A 11 12.39 -11.92 -3.01
C GLU A 11 11.26 -12.87 -3.42
N ILE A 12 10.02 -12.59 -3.02
CA ILE A 12 8.84 -13.34 -3.49
C ILE A 12 8.71 -13.27 -5.02
N LEU A 13 8.92 -12.10 -5.65
CA LEU A 13 8.91 -12.00 -7.11
C LEU A 13 10.01 -12.83 -7.76
N MET A 14 11.21 -12.87 -7.16
CA MET A 14 12.30 -13.75 -7.62
C MET A 14 11.93 -15.23 -7.48
N MET A 15 11.26 -15.62 -6.39
CA MET A 15 10.79 -16.98 -6.17
C MET A 15 9.68 -17.38 -7.16
N ILE A 16 8.77 -16.47 -7.53
CA ILE A 16 7.77 -16.70 -8.58
C ILE A 16 8.45 -17.02 -9.91
N GLY A 17 9.57 -16.36 -10.23
CA GLY A 17 10.29 -16.55 -11.48
C GLY A 17 9.67 -15.77 -12.65
N TYR A 18 10.17 -16.04 -13.86
CA TYR A 18 9.77 -15.32 -15.08
C TYR A 18 9.72 -16.26 -16.29
N GLY A 19 8.82 -15.98 -17.23
CA GLY A 19 8.63 -16.77 -18.45
C GLY A 19 8.24 -18.22 -18.14
N ASP A 20 8.89 -19.16 -18.80
CA ASP A 20 8.61 -20.60 -18.67
C ASP A 20 9.10 -21.20 -17.34
N ARG A 21 9.87 -20.44 -16.54
CA ARG A 21 10.37 -20.85 -15.22
C ARG A 21 9.50 -20.34 -14.07
N ALA A 22 8.22 -20.06 -14.34
CA ALA A 22 7.29 -19.58 -13.34
C ALA A 22 6.84 -20.70 -12.39
N ARG A 23 7.06 -20.51 -11.09
CA ARG A 23 6.57 -21.41 -10.04
C ARG A 23 5.11 -21.13 -9.71
N THR A 24 4.42 -22.15 -9.22
CA THR A 24 3.05 -21.95 -8.72
C THR A 24 3.08 -21.17 -7.40
N GLN A 25 2.00 -20.47 -7.09
CA GLN A 25 1.97 -19.66 -5.88
C GLN A 25 2.06 -20.51 -4.60
N CYS A 26 1.55 -21.76 -4.62
CA CYS A 26 1.69 -22.70 -3.50
C CYS A 26 3.15 -23.15 -3.28
N GLU A 27 3.90 -23.39 -4.36
CA GLU A 27 5.34 -23.67 -4.28
C GLU A 27 6.09 -22.49 -3.69
N VAL A 28 5.76 -21.27 -4.10
CA VAL A 28 6.39 -20.06 -3.55
C VAL A 28 6.07 -19.89 -2.06
N VAL A 29 4.85 -20.21 -1.60
CA VAL A 29 4.54 -20.23 -0.15
C VAL A 29 5.46 -21.20 0.59
N ARG A 30 5.63 -22.43 0.07
CA ARG A 30 6.50 -23.43 0.68
C ARG A 30 7.95 -22.97 0.75
N LEU A 31 8.50 -22.51 -0.38
CA LEU A 31 9.87 -22.02 -0.46
C LEU A 31 10.10 -20.83 0.46
N PHE A 32 9.15 -19.88 0.50
CA PHE A 32 9.27 -18.72 1.38
C PHE A 32 9.25 -19.12 2.85
N ARG A 33 8.42 -20.10 3.23
CA ARG A 33 8.37 -20.63 4.60
C ARG A 33 9.66 -21.37 4.99
N GLU A 34 10.24 -22.12 4.06
CA GLU A 34 11.52 -22.82 4.27
C GLU A 34 12.69 -21.83 4.42
N MET A 35 12.69 -20.74 3.66
CA MET A 35 13.73 -19.70 3.70
C MET A 35 13.59 -18.73 4.89
N HIS A 36 12.36 -18.51 5.37
CA HIS A 36 12.06 -17.57 6.44
C HIS A 36 11.23 -18.24 7.55
N PRO A 37 11.82 -19.16 8.35
CA PRO A 37 11.09 -19.91 9.37
C PRO A 37 10.58 -19.02 10.52
N ASP A 38 11.26 -17.91 10.80
CA ASP A 38 10.91 -16.98 11.87
C ASP A 38 9.77 -16.02 11.50
N LEU A 39 9.42 -15.93 10.21
CA LEU A 39 8.36 -15.06 9.73
C LEU A 39 7.00 -15.75 9.80
N PRO A 40 5.92 -14.98 10.06
CA PRO A 40 4.58 -15.52 10.02
C PRO A 40 4.24 -16.07 8.61
N PRO A 41 3.49 -17.17 8.53
CA PRO A 41 3.23 -17.83 7.26
C PRO A 41 2.44 -16.92 6.32
N LEU A 42 2.88 -16.90 5.06
CA LEU A 42 2.17 -16.22 3.99
C LEU A 42 1.05 -17.10 3.42
N ASN A 43 -0.04 -16.45 3.02
CA ASN A 43 -1.09 -17.09 2.23
C ASN A 43 -0.80 -16.92 0.73
N GLN A 44 -1.22 -17.91 -0.07
CA GLN A 44 -1.17 -17.90 -1.53
C GLN A 44 -1.78 -16.62 -2.12
N GLY A 45 -2.89 -16.15 -1.55
CA GLY A 45 -3.53 -14.90 -1.98
C GLY A 45 -2.66 -13.66 -1.81
N THR A 46 -1.74 -13.65 -0.83
CA THR A 46 -0.78 -12.55 -0.64
C THR A 46 0.23 -12.51 -1.78
N ILE A 47 0.77 -13.67 -2.17
CA ILE A 47 1.70 -13.80 -3.31
C ILE A 47 1.02 -13.40 -4.62
N SER A 48 -0.23 -13.85 -4.81
CA SER A 48 -1.06 -13.46 -5.96
C SER A 48 -1.19 -11.94 -6.08
N LYS A 49 -1.53 -11.27 -4.97
CA LYS A 49 -1.64 -9.79 -4.91
C LYS A 49 -0.32 -9.10 -5.22
N ILE A 50 0.81 -9.59 -4.70
CA ILE A 50 2.14 -9.03 -4.97
C ILE A 50 2.49 -9.15 -6.45
N GLY A 51 2.28 -10.34 -7.04
CA GLY A 51 2.52 -10.56 -8.47
C GLY A 51 1.61 -9.71 -9.35
N ALA A 52 0.32 -9.58 -9.00
CA ALA A 52 -0.62 -8.71 -9.71
C ALA A 52 -0.20 -7.24 -9.62
N GLN A 53 0.17 -6.77 -8.43
CA GLN A 53 0.68 -5.41 -8.22
C GLN A 53 1.90 -5.15 -9.12
N TYR A 54 2.88 -6.07 -9.15
CA TYR A 54 4.06 -5.91 -10.00
C TYR A 54 3.73 -5.89 -11.49
N ARG A 55 2.88 -6.81 -11.98
CA ARG A 55 2.48 -6.85 -13.39
C ARG A 55 1.74 -5.60 -13.85
N GLU A 56 0.90 -5.02 -13.00
CA GLU A 56 0.13 -3.82 -13.33
C GLU A 56 0.95 -2.53 -13.20
N MET A 57 1.77 -2.44 -12.14
CA MET A 57 2.42 -1.19 -11.74
C MET A 57 3.91 -1.11 -12.09
N GLY A 58 4.55 -2.25 -12.32
CA GLY A 58 6.00 -2.39 -12.50
C GLY A 58 6.81 -2.34 -11.20
N HIS A 59 6.16 -2.22 -10.05
CA HIS A 59 6.82 -2.15 -8.74
C HIS A 59 5.90 -2.65 -7.61
N VAL A 60 6.49 -3.01 -6.47
CA VAL A 60 5.78 -3.49 -5.26
C VAL A 60 5.75 -2.47 -4.11
N ARG A 61 6.19 -1.24 -4.40
CA ARG A 61 6.21 -0.13 -3.45
C ARG A 61 4.81 0.20 -2.95
N LYS A 62 4.74 0.62 -1.69
CA LYS A 62 3.52 1.15 -1.09
C LYS A 62 3.78 2.56 -0.62
N VAL A 63 2.79 3.43 -0.79
CA VAL A 63 2.87 4.80 -0.30
C VAL A 63 1.89 4.93 0.86
N PRO A 64 2.37 5.14 2.10
CA PRO A 64 1.48 5.40 3.21
C PRO A 64 0.80 6.75 2.97
N LYS A 65 -0.53 6.75 2.99
CA LYS A 65 -1.29 8.00 3.00
C LYS A 65 -2.07 8.02 4.30
N GLU A 66 -1.38 8.48 5.35
CA GLU A 66 -1.92 8.56 6.70
C GLU A 66 -3.02 9.63 6.76
N ASN A 67 -2.75 10.79 6.16
CA ASN A 67 -3.69 11.90 6.10
C ASN A 67 -4.33 12.01 4.70
N PRO A 68 -5.68 11.97 4.59
CA PRO A 68 -6.38 12.05 3.30
C PRO A 68 -6.19 13.40 2.60
N ILE A 69 -5.87 14.44 3.39
CA ILE A 69 -5.70 15.83 2.97
C ILE A 69 -4.30 16.07 2.37
N THR A 70 -3.31 15.26 2.72
CA THR A 70 -1.94 15.45 2.22
C THR A 70 -1.93 15.41 0.69
N PRO A 71 -1.45 16.49 0.03
CA PRO A 71 -1.42 16.55 -1.42
C PRO A 71 -0.41 15.53 -1.95
N ALA A 72 -0.74 14.90 -3.08
CA ALA A 72 0.12 13.87 -3.68
C ALA A 72 1.55 14.37 -3.99
N ARG A 73 1.72 15.67 -4.23
CA ARG A 73 3.02 16.30 -4.45
C ARG A 73 3.89 16.35 -3.18
N GLN A 74 3.29 16.62 -2.02
CA GLN A 74 4.01 16.58 -0.75
C GLN A 74 4.39 15.13 -0.42
N LEU A 75 3.42 14.22 -0.55
CA LEU A 75 3.65 12.80 -0.37
C LEU A 75 4.78 12.23 -1.26
N ALA A 76 4.89 12.73 -2.49
CA ALA A 76 5.97 12.39 -3.40
C ALA A 76 7.35 12.85 -2.91
N ARG A 77 7.44 14.04 -2.31
CA ARG A 77 8.67 14.53 -1.67
C ARG A 77 9.03 13.68 -0.46
N ASP A 78 8.06 13.42 0.41
CA ASP A 78 8.26 12.67 1.66
C ASP A 78 8.69 11.22 1.36
N SER A 79 8.13 10.62 0.31
CA SER A 79 8.44 9.25 -0.08
C SER A 79 9.61 9.14 -1.08
N ASN A 80 10.25 10.25 -1.47
CA ASN A 80 11.26 10.30 -2.54
C ASN A 80 10.83 9.57 -3.84
N LEU A 81 9.58 9.79 -4.26
CA LEU A 81 8.99 9.20 -5.46
C LEU A 81 8.61 10.27 -6.47
N ASN A 82 8.56 9.90 -7.75
CA ASN A 82 7.97 10.77 -8.75
C ASN A 82 6.47 10.96 -8.47
N HIS A 83 5.98 12.19 -8.54
CA HIS A 83 4.57 12.56 -8.39
C HIS A 83 3.63 11.68 -9.24
N LYS A 84 4.00 11.36 -10.49
CA LYS A 84 3.20 10.48 -11.35
C LYS A 84 3.09 9.05 -10.80
N THR A 85 4.18 8.54 -10.22
CA THR A 85 4.20 7.20 -9.60
C THR A 85 3.31 7.16 -8.38
N VAL A 86 3.36 8.19 -7.52
CA VAL A 86 2.47 8.32 -6.36
C VAL A 86 1.01 8.32 -6.78
N LEU A 87 0.63 9.10 -7.80
CA LEU A 87 -0.74 9.11 -8.31
C LEU A 87 -1.20 7.74 -8.82
N LYS A 88 -0.33 7.00 -9.54
CA LYS A 88 -0.64 5.63 -9.96
C LYS A 88 -0.86 4.73 -8.74
N ILE A 89 0.03 4.79 -7.74
CA ILE A 89 -0.07 3.97 -6.52
C ILE A 89 -1.38 4.26 -5.79
N LEU A 90 -1.71 5.53 -5.58
CA LEU A 90 -2.96 5.92 -4.92
C LEU A 90 -4.21 5.45 -5.70
N LYS A 91 -4.16 5.48 -7.04
CA LYS A 91 -5.22 4.97 -7.91
C LYS A 91 -5.39 3.45 -7.73
N TYR A 92 -4.30 2.69 -7.77
CA TYR A 92 -4.28 1.24 -7.58
C TYR A 92 -4.80 0.84 -6.19
N GLU A 93 -4.32 1.52 -5.15
CA GLU A 93 -4.77 1.30 -3.77
C GLU A 93 -6.20 1.82 -3.51
N LYS A 94 -6.87 2.40 -4.52
CA LYS A 94 -8.21 3.02 -4.41
C LYS A 94 -8.29 4.11 -3.33
N LYS A 95 -7.17 4.75 -2.99
CA LYS A 95 -7.11 5.86 -2.03
C LYS A 95 -7.34 7.18 -2.76
N ARG A 96 -8.52 7.77 -2.60
CA ARG A 96 -8.88 9.05 -3.21
C ARG A 96 -8.84 10.18 -2.17
N PRO A 97 -8.21 11.34 -2.47
CA PRO A 97 -8.35 12.53 -1.64
C PRO A 97 -9.77 13.09 -1.82
N TYR A 98 -10.71 12.66 -0.99
CA TYR A 98 -11.94 13.44 -0.82
C TYR A 98 -11.62 14.53 0.19
N LYS A 99 -11.71 15.79 -0.25
CA LYS A 99 -11.49 16.95 0.61
C LYS A 99 -12.71 17.13 1.50
N MET A 100 -12.76 16.47 2.65
CA MET A 100 -13.57 16.97 3.75
C MET A 100 -12.69 17.97 4.49
N GLN A 101 -12.95 19.26 4.27
CA GLN A 101 -12.33 20.32 5.05
C GLN A 101 -13.32 20.64 6.17
N ALA A 102 -12.88 20.53 7.43
CA ALA A 102 -13.61 21.17 8.52
C ALA A 102 -13.46 22.68 8.28
N VAL A 103 -14.48 23.30 7.70
CA VAL A 103 -14.50 24.75 7.44
C VAL A 103 -14.72 25.53 8.74
N GLN A 104 -15.32 24.86 9.72
CA GLN A 104 -15.63 25.39 11.03
C GLN A 104 -15.08 24.40 12.06
N GLU A 105 -14.21 24.90 12.92
CA GLU A 105 -13.84 24.20 14.15
C GLU A 105 -14.95 24.47 15.17
N LEU A 106 -15.41 23.43 15.85
CA LEU A 106 -16.27 23.61 17.02
C LEU A 106 -15.38 24.12 18.14
N LEU A 107 -15.61 25.35 18.59
CA LEU A 107 -15.06 25.86 19.83
C LEU A 107 -15.74 25.15 21.00
N GLU A 108 -15.07 25.10 22.14
CA GLU A 108 -15.59 24.44 23.35
C GLU A 108 -16.94 25.03 23.80
N ASP A 109 -17.17 26.33 23.53
CA ASP A 109 -18.40 27.08 23.83
C ASP A 109 -19.47 27.03 22.71
N ASP A 110 -19.19 26.43 21.55
CA ASP A 110 -20.14 26.39 20.44
C ASP A 110 -21.40 25.52 20.65
N PRO A 111 -21.41 24.40 21.40
CA PRO A 111 -22.62 23.59 21.52
C PRO A 111 -23.75 24.33 22.27
N ASP A 112 -23.41 25.20 23.23
CA ASP A 112 -24.38 25.98 24.00
C ASP A 112 -24.94 27.18 23.22
N ARG A 113 -24.20 27.69 22.22
CA ARG A 113 -24.58 28.87 21.43
C ARG A 113 -25.31 28.53 20.13
N ARG A 114 -25.33 27.27 19.70
CA ARG A 114 -25.96 26.81 18.43
C ARG A 114 -27.40 26.32 18.55
N VAL A 115 -28.07 26.55 19.68
CA VAL A 115 -29.42 26.03 19.98
C VAL A 115 -30.57 26.96 19.52
N GLU A 116 -30.30 27.93 18.64
CA GLU A 116 -31.34 28.77 18.04
C GLU A 116 -31.56 28.39 16.57
N PHE A 117 -32.38 27.37 16.34
CA PHE A 117 -33.13 27.18 15.09
C PHE A 117 -34.52 26.63 15.39
#